data_AF-S9VMF1-F1
#
_entry.id   AF-S9VMF1-F1
#
_cell.length_a   1.000
_cell.length_b   1.000
_cell.length_c   1.000
_cell.angle_alpha   90.00
_cell.angle_beta   90.00
_cell.angle_gamma   90.00
#
_symmetry.space_group_name_H-M   'P 1'
#
loop_
_entity.id
_entity.type
_entity.pdbx_description
1 polymer ?
#
loop_
_entity_poly.entity_id
_entity_poly.type
_entity_poly.pdbx_seq_one_letter_code
_entity_poly.pdbx_strand_id
1 'polypeptide(L)'
;MYRTGCLTEVPFEVTSYMKAPVYLYYGLSNFYQNHRRFVNSKSDKQLAGHEVSKRSLEVGSPLAYPWEERSTVEEFRVGSYNYSLFDFVYSPAGLIPWSMFNDTFLLYRVASDTERQLLCNSSAFSRLTNKPLEAVAAFGKGCIKKGIAWSSDVKEKYKPIYFPPYQTHHGPPLRDRAPYFVWSASPSAYGQNASATSDNVYFENGWYNEEPGHAIPVSTDEDLMVWARAASMPKFRKLHRILNQDLSPGKYIMVVGEHYDVSSFNGEKFFVLSTLSWIGGSSLCLQKMYLYIAAASLISAVVFFFLSKQYKSRAVQAVEALSSS
;
A
#
# COMPACT_ATOMS: atom_id res chain seq x y z
N MET A 1 13.69 13.65 -18.17
CA MET A 1 13.33 12.66 -19.21
C MET A 1 12.98 11.37 -18.48
N TYR A 2 11.70 11.07 -18.35
CA TYR A 2 11.17 9.97 -17.54
C TYR A 2 11.59 8.63 -18.15
N ARG A 3 12.58 7.95 -17.56
CA ARG A 3 12.90 6.56 -17.91
C ARG A 3 12.11 5.62 -16.99
N THR A 4 10.80 5.58 -17.18
CA THR A 4 10.00 4.46 -16.66
C THR A 4 10.44 3.18 -17.37
N GLY A 5 10.54 2.07 -16.65
CA GLY A 5 10.80 0.74 -17.22
C GLY A 5 12.27 0.30 -17.26
N CYS A 6 13.16 0.90 -16.46
CA CYS A 6 14.50 0.32 -16.28
C CYS A 6 14.46 -0.86 -15.31
N LEU A 7 15.14 -1.95 -15.64
CA LEU A 7 15.40 -3.05 -14.71
C LEU A 7 16.72 -2.79 -13.97
N THR A 8 16.68 -2.73 -12.65
CA THR A 8 17.84 -2.54 -11.80
C THR A 8 18.11 -3.80 -11.00
N GLU A 9 19.31 -4.39 -11.15
CA GLU A 9 19.74 -5.51 -10.30
C GLU A 9 20.41 -4.98 -9.03
N VAL A 10 19.87 -5.35 -7.87
CA VAL A 10 20.44 -5.04 -6.55
C VAL A 10 20.94 -6.33 -5.91
N PRO A 11 22.24 -6.64 -6.00
CA PRO A 11 22.82 -7.78 -5.30
C PRO A 11 22.91 -7.50 -3.80
N PHE A 12 22.58 -8.49 -2.98
CA PHE A 12 22.72 -8.41 -1.53
C PHE A 12 23.03 -9.78 -0.93
N GLU A 13 23.54 -9.78 0.30
CA GLU A 13 23.88 -10.99 1.04
C GLU A 13 22.99 -11.13 2.28
N VAL A 14 22.39 -12.30 2.43
CA VAL A 14 21.68 -12.68 3.65
C VAL A 14 22.70 -13.33 4.58
N THR A 15 22.96 -12.71 5.73
CA THR A 15 23.99 -13.15 6.67
C THR A 15 23.52 -14.23 7.64
N SER A 16 22.22 -14.29 7.92
CA SER A 16 21.61 -15.20 8.89
C SER A 16 20.34 -15.84 8.34
N TYR A 17 20.08 -17.09 8.72
CA TYR A 17 18.89 -17.82 8.32
C TYR A 17 17.60 -17.11 8.78
N MET A 18 16.66 -16.91 7.85
CA MET A 18 15.35 -16.33 8.10
C MET A 18 14.28 -17.42 7.93
N LYS A 19 13.59 -17.75 9.04
CA LYS A 19 12.49 -18.71 9.05
C LYS A 19 11.21 -18.09 8.46
N ALA A 20 10.52 -18.83 7.60
CA ALA A 20 9.24 -18.43 7.04
C ALA A 20 8.15 -18.27 8.13
N PRO A 21 7.17 -17.35 7.94
CA PRO A 21 7.03 -16.45 6.80
C PRO A 21 8.00 -15.27 6.82
N VAL A 22 8.63 -14.97 5.68
CA VAL A 22 9.47 -13.79 5.50
C VAL A 22 8.68 -12.71 4.78
N TYR A 23 8.64 -11.51 5.33
CA TYR A 23 7.85 -10.40 4.81
C TYR A 23 8.73 -9.48 3.96
N LEU A 24 8.31 -9.25 2.71
CA LEU A 24 8.91 -8.28 1.81
C LEU A 24 8.14 -6.97 1.90
N TYR A 25 8.83 -5.91 2.31
CA TYR A 25 8.33 -4.55 2.33
C TYR A 25 9.02 -3.72 1.25
N TYR A 26 8.29 -2.80 0.63
CA TYR A 26 8.89 -1.62 -0.01
C TYR A 26 8.78 -0.43 0.95
N GLY A 27 9.61 0.57 0.75
CA GLY A 27 9.58 1.80 1.52
C GLY A 27 10.00 3.00 0.70
N LEU A 28 9.47 4.14 1.11
CA LEU A 28 9.71 5.44 0.52
C LEU A 28 10.19 6.39 1.60
N SER A 29 11.07 7.32 1.24
CA SER A 29 11.45 8.46 2.05
C SER A 29 11.00 9.77 1.39
N ASN A 30 10.89 10.82 2.20
CA ASN A 30 10.44 12.14 1.78
C ASN A 30 9.05 12.17 1.10
N PHE A 31 8.16 11.22 1.43
CA PHE A 31 6.82 11.13 0.85
C PHE A 31 5.73 11.31 1.93
N TYR A 32 4.97 12.40 1.85
CA TYR A 32 4.10 12.88 2.93
C TYR A 32 2.64 12.40 2.81
N GLN A 33 2.41 11.10 3.07
CA GLN A 33 1.03 10.55 3.11
C GLN A 33 0.14 11.16 4.21
N ASN A 34 0.74 11.74 5.26
CA ASN A 34 0.02 12.30 6.40
C ASN A 34 -0.58 13.69 6.15
N HIS A 35 -0.34 14.30 4.97
CA HIS A 35 -0.89 15.61 4.66
C HIS A 35 -2.43 15.54 4.57
N ARG A 36 -3.14 16.43 5.27
CA ARG A 36 -4.62 16.42 5.38
C ARG A 36 -5.32 16.31 4.02
N ARG A 37 -4.88 17.09 3.01
CA ARG A 37 -5.47 17.03 1.66
C ARG A 37 -5.22 15.68 0.98
N PHE A 38 -4.07 15.06 1.21
CA PHE A 38 -3.75 13.75 0.64
C PHE A 38 -4.62 12.66 1.27
N VAL A 39 -4.68 12.61 2.60
CA VAL A 39 -5.47 11.61 3.36
C VAL A 39 -6.95 11.62 2.96
N ASN A 40 -7.49 12.83 2.72
CA ASN A 40 -8.89 13.02 2.37
C ASN A 40 -9.17 12.85 0.87
N SER A 41 -8.14 12.75 0.02
CA SER A 41 -8.30 12.68 -1.44
C SER A 41 -8.51 11.24 -1.90
N LYS A 42 -9.68 10.70 -1.54
CA LYS A 42 -10.22 9.42 -2.04
C LYS A 42 -11.74 9.38 -1.82
N SER A 43 -12.43 8.62 -2.67
CA SER A 43 -13.86 8.35 -2.47
C SER A 43 -14.08 7.03 -1.72
N ASP A 44 -14.42 7.12 -0.43
CA ASP A 44 -14.74 5.92 0.37
C ASP A 44 -15.97 5.18 -0.16
N LYS A 45 -16.94 5.90 -0.77
CA LYS A 45 -18.11 5.28 -1.40
C LYS A 45 -17.75 4.44 -2.62
N GLN A 46 -16.85 4.94 -3.49
CA GLN A 46 -16.37 4.16 -4.64
C GLN A 46 -15.58 2.93 -4.19
N LEU A 47 -14.70 3.09 -3.20
CA LEU A 47 -13.89 2.00 -2.66
C LEU A 47 -14.76 0.93 -1.98
N ALA A 48 -15.87 1.32 -1.36
CA ALA A 48 -16.87 0.42 -0.78
C ALA A 48 -17.83 -0.19 -1.81
N GLY A 49 -17.67 0.09 -3.11
CA GLY A 49 -18.51 -0.48 -4.17
C GLY A 49 -19.95 0.06 -4.14
N HIS A 50 -20.16 1.26 -3.62
CA HIS A 50 -21.45 1.95 -3.70
C HIS A 50 -21.59 2.72 -5.01
N GLU A 51 -22.82 2.93 -5.46
CA GLU A 51 -23.13 3.82 -6.57
C GLU A 51 -22.76 5.27 -6.19
N VAL A 52 -22.03 5.96 -7.08
CA VAL A 52 -21.57 7.33 -6.85
C VAL A 52 -21.89 8.20 -8.04
N SER A 53 -22.63 9.30 -7.82
CA SER A 53 -22.96 10.26 -8.85
C SER A 53 -21.88 11.31 -9.02
N LYS A 54 -21.80 11.89 -10.22
CA LYS A 54 -20.89 13.01 -10.50
C LYS A 54 -21.05 14.15 -9.50
N ARG A 55 -22.27 14.39 -9.00
CA ARG A 55 -22.56 15.44 -8.00
C ARG A 55 -22.16 15.04 -6.57
N SER A 56 -22.05 13.75 -6.26
CA SER A 56 -21.72 13.28 -4.91
C SER A 56 -20.23 13.05 -4.67
N LEU A 57 -19.41 13.10 -5.72
CA LEU A 57 -17.97 13.22 -5.59
C LEU A 57 -17.67 14.65 -5.19
N GLU A 58 -17.34 14.82 -3.91
CA GLU A 58 -17.03 16.11 -3.33
C GLU A 58 -16.09 16.89 -4.24
N VAL A 59 -16.55 18.09 -4.63
CA VAL A 59 -16.02 19.01 -5.66
C VAL A 59 -14.59 19.54 -5.35
N GLY A 60 -13.83 18.87 -4.48
CA GLY A 60 -12.52 19.33 -4.01
C GLY A 60 -11.42 18.27 -3.91
N SER A 61 -11.65 17.02 -4.36
CA SER A 61 -10.56 16.05 -4.49
C SER A 61 -9.92 16.18 -5.87
N PRO A 62 -8.64 16.58 -5.98
CA PRO A 62 -7.95 16.54 -7.26
C PRO A 62 -7.85 15.10 -7.77
N LEU A 63 -7.79 14.95 -9.10
CA LEU A 63 -7.79 13.68 -9.83
C LEU A 63 -9.06 12.86 -9.58
N ALA A 64 -10.21 13.54 -9.52
CA ALA A 64 -11.52 12.90 -9.56
C ALA A 64 -12.03 12.71 -10.99
N TYR A 65 -11.65 13.62 -11.90
CA TYR A 65 -12.09 13.60 -13.28
C TYR A 65 -10.94 13.57 -14.29
N PRO A 66 -11.11 12.89 -15.45
CA PRO A 66 -10.10 12.88 -16.52
C PRO A 66 -9.77 14.23 -17.15
N TRP A 67 -10.69 15.19 -17.07
CA TRP A 67 -10.56 16.52 -17.68
C TRP A 67 -9.89 17.58 -16.78
N GLU A 68 -9.49 17.23 -15.55
CA GLU A 68 -8.91 18.20 -14.60
C GLU A 68 -7.55 18.76 -15.07
N GLU A 69 -6.74 17.93 -15.74
CA GLU A 69 -5.59 18.39 -16.53
C GLU A 69 -6.15 19.05 -17.81
N ARG A 70 -5.64 20.21 -18.24
CA ARG A 70 -6.23 21.03 -19.32
C ARG A 70 -6.32 20.30 -20.67
N SER A 71 -7.31 19.45 -20.84
CA SER A 71 -7.56 18.73 -22.09
C SER A 71 -8.47 19.56 -22.99
N THR A 72 -8.17 19.53 -24.28
CA THR A 72 -9.08 19.94 -25.35
C THR A 72 -10.37 19.13 -25.26
N VAL A 73 -11.50 19.74 -25.62
CA VAL A 73 -12.79 19.03 -25.70
C VAL A 73 -12.75 18.11 -26.91
N GLU A 74 -12.11 16.96 -26.77
CA GLU A 74 -12.08 15.92 -27.79
C GLU A 74 -13.11 14.85 -27.44
N GLU A 75 -14.03 14.63 -28.38
CA GLU A 75 -14.95 13.50 -28.32
C GLU A 75 -14.24 12.24 -28.82
N PHE A 76 -14.51 11.13 -28.16
CA PHE A 76 -13.96 9.82 -28.52
C PHE A 76 -15.06 8.77 -28.48
N ARG A 77 -14.88 7.68 -29.24
CA ARG A 77 -15.87 6.63 -29.40
C ARG A 77 -15.64 5.54 -28.37
N VAL A 78 -16.71 5.14 -27.69
CA VAL A 78 -16.75 3.91 -26.89
C VAL A 78 -17.90 3.05 -27.43
N GLY A 79 -17.54 1.96 -28.09
CA GLY A 79 -18.49 1.14 -28.84
C GLY A 79 -19.17 1.94 -29.97
N SER A 80 -20.49 2.08 -29.89
CA SER A 80 -21.29 2.76 -30.93
C SER A 80 -21.57 4.24 -30.64
N TYR A 81 -21.13 4.77 -29.50
CA TYR A 81 -21.49 6.11 -29.04
C TYR A 81 -20.25 7.00 -28.87
N ASN A 82 -20.43 8.30 -29.09
CA ASN A 82 -19.42 9.32 -28.82
C ASN A 82 -19.58 9.82 -27.39
N TYR A 83 -18.47 9.95 -26.69
CA TYR A 83 -18.39 10.51 -25.34
C TYR A 83 -17.30 11.57 -25.28
N SER A 84 -17.44 12.47 -24.32
CA SER A 84 -16.40 13.42 -23.95
C SER A 84 -15.80 13.05 -22.60
N LEU A 85 -14.58 13.51 -22.31
CA LEU A 85 -13.94 13.36 -21.00
C LEU A 85 -14.84 13.84 -19.84
N PHE A 86 -15.71 14.82 -20.08
CA PHE A 86 -16.67 15.33 -19.09
C PHE A 86 -17.75 14.32 -18.68
N ASP A 87 -17.98 13.28 -19.46
CA ASP A 87 -18.98 12.25 -19.15
C ASP A 87 -18.43 11.19 -18.17
N PHE A 88 -17.12 11.20 -17.91
CA PHE A 88 -16.44 10.20 -17.10
C PHE A 88 -16.00 10.71 -15.72
N VAL A 89 -15.82 9.75 -14.83
CA VAL A 89 -15.21 9.92 -13.51
C VAL A 89 -14.23 8.78 -13.27
N TYR A 90 -13.06 9.08 -12.69
CA TYR A 90 -12.16 8.04 -12.21
C TYR A 90 -12.77 7.18 -11.11
N SER A 91 -12.54 5.88 -11.16
CA SER A 91 -12.86 4.96 -10.07
C SER A 91 -11.74 3.93 -9.88
N PRO A 92 -11.04 3.96 -8.74
CA PRO A 92 -11.18 4.91 -7.63
C PRO A 92 -10.60 6.30 -7.94
N ALA A 93 -11.30 7.36 -7.53
CA ALA A 93 -10.87 8.74 -7.64
C ALA A 93 -9.94 9.19 -6.49
N GLY A 94 -9.07 10.17 -6.78
CA GLY A 94 -8.27 10.90 -5.79
C GLY A 94 -6.76 10.65 -5.84
N LEU A 95 -5.99 11.45 -5.09
CA LEU A 95 -4.54 11.37 -5.02
C LEU A 95 -4.03 10.06 -4.43
N ILE A 96 -4.77 9.44 -3.51
CA ILE A 96 -4.34 8.18 -2.90
C ILE A 96 -4.22 7.06 -3.95
N PRO A 97 -5.27 6.72 -4.71
CA PRO A 97 -5.15 5.71 -5.77
C PRO A 97 -4.22 6.15 -6.90
N TRP A 98 -4.22 7.43 -7.27
CA TRP A 98 -3.32 7.93 -8.33
C TRP A 98 -1.85 7.81 -7.96
N SER A 99 -1.47 8.10 -6.72
CA SER A 99 -0.05 8.02 -6.30
C SER A 99 0.41 6.61 -5.90
N MET A 100 -0.36 5.57 -6.23
CA MET A 100 -0.06 4.19 -5.81
C MET A 100 1.31 3.72 -6.30
N PHE A 101 2.08 3.14 -5.39
CA PHE A 101 3.38 2.56 -5.70
C PHE A 101 3.26 1.44 -6.73
N ASN A 102 4.04 1.53 -7.81
CA ASN A 102 3.92 0.67 -9.00
C ASN A 102 5.23 0.00 -9.45
N ASP A 103 6.32 0.07 -8.67
CA ASP A 103 7.53 -0.72 -8.98
C ASP A 103 7.24 -2.23 -8.84
N THR A 104 8.02 -3.02 -9.57
CA THR A 104 7.93 -4.49 -9.56
C THR A 104 9.19 -5.11 -8.98
N PHE A 105 9.06 -6.27 -8.35
CA PHE A 105 10.16 -6.96 -7.67
C PHE A 105 10.24 -8.42 -8.10
N LEU A 106 11.44 -8.84 -8.53
CA LEU A 106 11.80 -10.23 -8.76
C LEU A 106 12.94 -10.60 -7.82
N LEU A 107 12.69 -11.53 -6.90
CA LEU A 107 13.69 -12.01 -5.96
C LEU A 107 14.30 -13.32 -6.46
N TYR A 108 15.63 -13.34 -6.59
CA TYR A 108 16.40 -14.52 -6.97
C TYR A 108 17.37 -14.92 -5.87
N ARG A 109 17.56 -16.23 -5.69
CA ARG A 109 18.71 -16.82 -5.01
C ARG A 109 19.79 -17.12 -6.03
N VAL A 110 21.03 -16.74 -5.74
CA VAL A 110 22.18 -17.04 -6.60
C VAL A 110 22.75 -18.38 -6.17
N ALA A 111 22.67 -19.40 -7.03
CA ALA A 111 23.23 -20.74 -6.79
C ALA A 111 24.67 -20.84 -7.33
N SER A 112 24.92 -20.23 -8.49
CA SER A 112 26.23 -20.06 -9.12
C SER A 112 26.24 -18.78 -9.96
N ASP A 113 27.39 -18.41 -10.55
CA ASP A 113 27.48 -17.20 -11.39
C ASP A 113 26.52 -17.21 -12.60
N THR A 114 26.11 -18.41 -13.05
CA THR A 114 25.21 -18.59 -14.19
C THR A 114 23.80 -19.06 -13.81
N GLU A 115 23.60 -19.59 -12.60
CA GLU A 115 22.33 -20.18 -12.18
C GLU A 115 21.65 -19.34 -11.09
N ARG A 116 20.45 -18.86 -11.41
CA ARG A 116 19.61 -18.05 -10.52
C ARG A 116 18.26 -18.75 -10.33
N GLN A 117 17.90 -19.00 -9.08
CA GLN A 117 16.61 -19.58 -8.73
C GLN A 117 15.61 -18.46 -8.39
N LEU A 118 14.52 -18.34 -9.16
CA LEU A 118 13.44 -17.39 -8.85
C LEU A 118 12.71 -17.83 -7.58
N LEU A 119 12.64 -16.94 -6.59
CA LEU A 119 11.93 -17.16 -5.34
C LEU A 119 10.58 -16.47 -5.31
N CYS A 120 10.50 -15.25 -5.84
CA CYS A 120 9.24 -14.50 -5.86
C CYS A 120 9.20 -13.55 -7.05
N ASN A 121 8.05 -13.54 -7.73
CA ASN A 121 7.72 -12.54 -8.74
C ASN A 121 6.51 -11.74 -8.23
N SER A 122 6.71 -10.46 -7.91
CA SER A 122 5.65 -9.67 -7.30
C SER A 122 4.53 -9.26 -8.26
N SER A 123 4.76 -9.31 -9.57
CA SER A 123 3.79 -8.98 -10.62
C SER A 123 2.89 -10.15 -11.02
N ALA A 124 3.17 -11.36 -10.53
CA ALA A 124 2.53 -12.60 -10.93
C ALA A 124 1.12 -12.85 -10.32
N PHE A 125 0.41 -11.81 -9.89
CA PHE A 125 -0.84 -11.94 -9.14
C PHE A 125 -1.99 -11.14 -9.77
N SER A 126 -3.19 -11.73 -9.75
CA SER A 126 -4.42 -11.05 -10.13
C SER A 126 -4.73 -9.90 -9.17
N ARG A 127 -5.01 -8.71 -9.70
CA ARG A 127 -5.46 -7.54 -8.91
C ARG A 127 -6.89 -7.70 -8.36
N LEU A 128 -7.72 -8.52 -9.02
CA LEU A 128 -9.08 -8.82 -8.55
C LEU A 128 -9.07 -9.81 -7.39
N THR A 129 -8.45 -10.98 -7.60
CA THR A 129 -8.56 -12.12 -6.67
C THR A 129 -7.41 -12.22 -5.68
N ASN A 130 -6.33 -11.48 -5.90
CA ASN A 130 -5.07 -11.52 -5.13
C ASN A 130 -4.37 -12.89 -5.17
N LYS A 131 -4.81 -13.81 -6.05
CA LYS A 131 -4.22 -15.13 -6.26
C LYS A 131 -3.17 -15.10 -7.39
N PRO A 132 -2.25 -16.08 -7.43
CA PRO A 132 -1.31 -16.23 -8.56
C PRO A 132 -2.06 -16.36 -9.89
N LEU A 133 -1.54 -15.73 -10.95
CA LEU A 133 -2.05 -15.88 -12.31
C LEU A 133 -1.75 -17.30 -12.81
N GLU A 134 -2.70 -17.95 -13.49
CA GLU A 134 -2.60 -19.36 -13.91
C GLU A 134 -1.34 -19.66 -14.73
N ALA A 135 -0.95 -18.75 -15.63
CA ALA A 135 0.26 -18.84 -16.43
C ALA A 135 1.57 -18.82 -15.61
N VAL A 136 1.53 -18.32 -14.36
CA VAL A 136 2.69 -18.13 -13.49
C VAL A 136 2.60 -19.00 -12.22
N ALA A 137 1.53 -19.77 -12.03
CA ALA A 137 1.35 -20.66 -10.89
C ALA A 137 2.46 -21.74 -10.79
N ALA A 138 3.14 -22.05 -11.90
CA ALA A 138 4.30 -22.94 -11.93
C ALA A 138 5.60 -22.28 -11.40
N PHE A 139 5.75 -20.96 -11.54
CA PHE A 139 7.00 -20.21 -11.27
C PHE A 139 6.92 -19.26 -10.06
N GLY A 140 5.71 -18.93 -9.57
CA GLY A 140 5.47 -18.03 -8.44
C GLY A 140 5.29 -18.70 -7.08
N LYS A 141 5.71 -19.96 -6.91
CA LYS A 141 5.38 -20.77 -5.71
C LYS A 141 5.95 -20.24 -4.39
N GLY A 142 6.97 -19.38 -4.40
CA GLY A 142 7.65 -18.95 -3.18
C GLY A 142 7.02 -17.77 -2.44
N CYS A 143 6.04 -17.06 -3.02
CA CYS A 143 5.39 -15.92 -2.36
C CYS A 143 3.89 -15.80 -2.61
N ILE A 144 3.21 -15.07 -1.72
CA ILE A 144 1.78 -14.78 -1.79
C ILE A 144 1.52 -13.27 -1.69
N LYS A 145 0.46 -12.84 -2.39
CA LYS A 145 -0.13 -11.49 -2.31
C LYS A 145 -1.35 -11.46 -1.39
N LYS A 146 -2.20 -12.49 -1.43
CA LYS A 146 -3.40 -12.55 -0.60
C LYS A 146 -3.06 -12.62 0.89
N GLY A 147 -3.68 -11.75 1.69
CA GLY A 147 -3.46 -11.65 3.13
C GLY A 147 -2.41 -10.60 3.56
N ILE A 148 -1.99 -9.72 2.67
CA ILE A 148 -1.13 -8.56 3.02
C ILE A 148 -1.95 -7.40 3.58
N ALA A 149 -3.21 -7.29 3.18
CA ALA A 149 -4.14 -6.30 3.70
C ALA A 149 -4.83 -6.80 4.98
N TRP A 150 -5.38 -5.86 5.75
CA TRP A 150 -6.08 -6.20 6.99
C TRP A 150 -7.42 -6.87 6.68
N SER A 151 -7.80 -7.87 7.47
CA SER A 151 -9.03 -8.62 7.23
C SER A 151 -10.28 -7.74 7.25
N SER A 152 -10.30 -6.67 8.06
CA SER A 152 -11.40 -5.70 8.09
C SER A 152 -11.46 -4.86 6.80
N ASP A 153 -10.31 -4.50 6.23
CA ASP A 153 -10.27 -3.75 4.98
C ASP A 153 -10.83 -4.61 3.84
N VAL A 154 -10.40 -5.88 3.76
CA VAL A 154 -10.86 -6.82 2.73
C VAL A 154 -12.33 -7.20 2.89
N LYS A 155 -12.80 -7.42 4.13
CA LYS A 155 -14.15 -7.92 4.39
C LYS A 155 -15.22 -6.85 4.41
N GLU A 156 -14.90 -5.63 4.87
CA GLU A 156 -15.92 -4.61 5.12
C GLU A 156 -15.75 -3.39 4.22
N LYS A 157 -14.51 -2.91 4.05
CA LYS A 157 -14.26 -1.56 3.50
C LYS A 157 -14.13 -1.51 2.00
N TYR A 158 -13.40 -2.46 1.41
CA TYR A 158 -13.09 -2.43 -0.02
C TYR A 158 -13.88 -3.51 -0.75
N LYS A 159 -14.61 -3.11 -1.79
CA LYS A 159 -15.48 -3.97 -2.60
C LYS A 159 -15.23 -3.77 -4.08
N PRO A 160 -15.62 -4.74 -4.94
CA PRO A 160 -15.64 -4.52 -6.38
C PRO A 160 -16.43 -3.25 -6.70
N ILE A 161 -15.94 -2.50 -7.69
CA ILE A 161 -16.63 -1.30 -8.17
C ILE A 161 -18.04 -1.65 -8.62
N TYR A 162 -18.98 -0.76 -8.31
CA TYR A 162 -20.34 -0.87 -8.77
C TYR A 162 -20.40 -0.52 -10.26
N PHE A 163 -20.77 -1.51 -11.08
CA PHE A 163 -21.19 -1.27 -12.45
C PHE A 163 -22.72 -1.22 -12.47
N PRO A 164 -23.35 -0.13 -12.93
CA PRO A 164 -24.80 -0.09 -13.03
C PRO A 164 -25.26 -1.21 -13.98
N PRO A 165 -26.32 -1.97 -13.62
CA PRO A 165 -26.87 -2.97 -14.51
C PRO A 165 -27.31 -2.30 -15.82
N TYR A 166 -27.03 -2.94 -16.96
CA TYR A 166 -27.46 -2.49 -18.27
C TYR A 166 -28.98 -2.35 -18.28
N GLN A 167 -29.49 -1.13 -18.12
CA GLN A 167 -30.92 -0.87 -18.26
C GLN A 167 -31.23 -0.72 -19.74
N THR A 168 -32.14 -1.56 -20.25
CA THR A 168 -32.79 -1.39 -21.55
C THR A 168 -33.70 -0.16 -21.52
N HIS A 169 -33.13 1.04 -21.36
CA HIS A 169 -33.88 2.27 -21.49
C HIS A 169 -33.92 2.69 -22.96
N HIS A 170 -35.12 2.64 -23.55
CA HIS A 170 -35.46 3.32 -24.79
C HIS A 170 -35.46 4.84 -24.55
N GLY A 171 -34.28 5.46 -24.54
CA GLY A 171 -34.13 6.89 -24.39
C GLY A 171 -32.66 7.32 -24.35
N PRO A 172 -32.32 8.56 -24.75
CA PRO A 172 -30.94 9.04 -24.68
C PRO A 172 -30.45 8.98 -23.22
N PRO A 173 -29.17 8.61 -22.99
CA PRO A 173 -28.63 8.46 -21.65
C PRO A 173 -28.77 9.77 -20.87
N LEU A 174 -29.40 9.69 -19.69
CA LEU A 174 -29.57 10.83 -18.80
C LEU A 174 -28.21 11.24 -18.22
N ARG A 175 -27.68 12.39 -18.65
CA ARG A 175 -26.39 12.98 -18.24
C ARG A 175 -26.18 13.17 -16.71
N ASP A 176 -27.23 13.11 -15.91
CA ASP A 176 -27.24 13.57 -14.51
C ASP A 176 -27.34 12.47 -13.43
N ARG A 177 -27.48 11.18 -13.80
CA ARG A 177 -27.42 10.06 -12.84
C ARG A 177 -26.02 9.42 -12.86
N ALA A 178 -25.56 8.93 -11.72
CA ALA A 178 -24.27 8.23 -11.53
C ALA A 178 -24.00 7.21 -12.64
N PRO A 179 -22.76 7.15 -13.16
CA PRO A 179 -22.60 7.29 -14.58
C PRO A 179 -22.77 5.94 -15.26
N TYR A 180 -23.36 5.97 -16.45
CA TYR A 180 -23.16 4.91 -17.43
C TYR A 180 -21.67 4.73 -17.78
N PHE A 181 -20.77 5.63 -17.35
CA PHE A 181 -19.36 5.67 -17.73
C PHE A 181 -18.42 5.95 -16.55
N VAL A 182 -17.83 4.87 -16.04
CA VAL A 182 -16.72 4.90 -15.10
C VAL A 182 -15.42 4.80 -15.90
N TRP A 183 -14.44 5.67 -15.61
CA TRP A 183 -13.07 5.50 -16.09
C TRP A 183 -12.29 4.72 -15.04
N SER A 184 -12.14 3.41 -15.27
CA SER A 184 -11.50 2.48 -14.33
C SER A 184 -10.31 1.78 -14.97
N ALA A 185 -9.68 0.89 -14.21
CA ALA A 185 -8.81 -0.13 -14.78
C ALA A 185 -9.51 -0.92 -15.91
N SER A 186 -8.72 -1.52 -16.81
CA SER A 186 -9.22 -2.36 -17.91
C SER A 186 -10.27 -3.38 -17.41
N PRO A 187 -11.36 -3.65 -18.16
CA PRO A 187 -12.37 -4.63 -17.77
C PRO A 187 -11.79 -6.02 -17.44
N SER A 188 -10.72 -6.40 -18.12
CA SER A 188 -9.96 -7.63 -17.86
C SER A 188 -9.38 -7.70 -16.45
N ALA A 189 -9.01 -6.56 -15.85
CA ALA A 189 -8.52 -6.47 -14.48
C ALA A 189 -9.62 -6.82 -13.46
N TYR A 190 -10.90 -6.75 -13.85
CA TYR A 190 -12.07 -7.17 -13.08
C TYR A 190 -12.62 -8.53 -13.49
N GLY A 191 -11.91 -9.27 -14.36
CA GLY A 191 -12.37 -10.57 -14.86
C GLY A 191 -13.60 -10.47 -15.77
N GLN A 192 -13.87 -9.28 -16.32
CA GLN A 192 -14.92 -9.06 -17.30
C GLN A 192 -14.31 -9.06 -18.71
N ASN A 193 -15.08 -9.55 -19.69
CA ASN A 193 -14.72 -9.36 -21.09
C ASN A 193 -14.81 -7.87 -21.44
N ALA A 194 -13.90 -7.37 -22.28
CA ALA A 194 -13.97 -6.00 -22.77
C ALA A 194 -15.30 -5.82 -23.53
N SER A 195 -16.27 -5.16 -22.91
CA SER A 195 -17.62 -5.01 -23.48
C SER A 195 -17.71 -3.95 -24.58
N ALA A 196 -16.73 -3.05 -24.69
CA ALA A 196 -16.70 -2.02 -25.73
C ALA A 196 -15.26 -1.68 -26.11
N THR A 197 -14.97 -1.65 -27.41
CA THR A 197 -13.72 -1.09 -27.95
C THR A 197 -13.82 0.44 -27.93
N SER A 198 -12.69 1.10 -27.65
CA SER A 198 -12.60 2.56 -27.58
C SER A 198 -11.47 3.02 -28.49
N ASP A 199 -11.63 4.16 -29.17
CA ASP A 199 -10.54 4.79 -29.93
C ASP A 199 -9.61 5.65 -29.03
N ASN A 200 -10.03 5.95 -27.80
CA ASN A 200 -9.17 6.54 -26.78
C ASN A 200 -8.29 5.47 -26.13
N VAL A 201 -6.98 5.58 -26.37
CA VAL A 201 -5.95 4.64 -25.89
C VAL A 201 -5.87 4.59 -24.36
N TYR A 202 -6.06 5.71 -23.67
CA TYR A 202 -5.99 5.77 -22.21
C TYR A 202 -7.18 5.06 -21.58
N PHE A 203 -8.38 5.30 -22.11
CA PHE A 203 -9.60 4.63 -21.65
C PHE A 203 -9.55 3.12 -21.91
N GLU A 204 -9.15 2.71 -23.11
CA GLU A 204 -9.06 1.30 -23.50
C GLU A 204 -8.09 0.50 -22.61
N ASN A 205 -6.94 1.09 -22.30
CA ASN A 205 -5.93 0.46 -21.43
C ASN A 205 -6.23 0.61 -19.93
N GLY A 206 -7.22 1.44 -19.56
CA GLY A 206 -7.54 1.75 -18.16
C GLY A 206 -6.44 2.54 -17.46
N TRP A 207 -5.86 3.51 -18.16
CA TRP A 207 -4.83 4.43 -17.66
C TRP A 207 -5.43 5.79 -17.29
N TYR A 208 -4.75 6.54 -16.44
CA TYR A 208 -5.06 7.96 -16.26
C TYR A 208 -4.86 8.70 -17.60
N ASN A 209 -5.76 9.65 -17.89
CA ASN A 209 -5.73 10.46 -19.09
C ASN A 209 -4.40 11.19 -19.21
N GLU A 210 -3.83 11.22 -20.41
CA GLU A 210 -2.52 11.84 -20.70
C GLU A 210 -1.32 11.19 -19.96
N GLU A 211 -1.52 10.07 -19.29
CA GLU A 211 -0.49 9.37 -18.51
C GLU A 211 -0.28 7.93 -19.01
N PRO A 212 0.50 7.71 -20.09
CA PRO A 212 0.69 6.40 -20.67
C PRO A 212 1.38 5.43 -19.69
N GLY A 213 0.81 4.25 -19.53
CA GLY A 213 1.29 3.22 -18.60
C GLY A 213 0.89 3.43 -17.14
N HIS A 214 0.30 4.57 -16.78
CA HIS A 214 -0.18 4.81 -15.41
C HIS A 214 -1.57 4.20 -15.22
N ALA A 215 -1.60 2.91 -14.88
CA ALA A 215 -2.83 2.17 -14.71
C ALA A 215 -3.61 2.59 -13.45
N ILE A 216 -4.91 2.77 -13.61
CA ILE A 216 -5.84 3.00 -12.50
C ILE A 216 -5.90 1.72 -11.65
N PRO A 217 -5.80 1.81 -10.32
CA PRO A 217 -5.77 0.63 -9.47
C PRO A 217 -7.18 0.02 -9.28
N VAL A 218 -7.20 -1.28 -9.00
CA VAL A 218 -8.44 -2.02 -8.72
C VAL A 218 -8.78 -1.92 -7.23
N SER A 219 -10.04 -1.62 -6.90
CA SER A 219 -10.49 -1.44 -5.51
C SER A 219 -10.29 -2.68 -4.62
N THR A 220 -10.39 -3.89 -5.18
CA THR A 220 -10.18 -5.16 -4.47
C THR A 220 -8.71 -5.60 -4.43
N ASP A 221 -7.79 -4.82 -4.99
CA ASP A 221 -6.36 -5.11 -4.94
C ASP A 221 -5.83 -4.84 -3.53
N GLU A 222 -5.29 -5.86 -2.87
CA GLU A 222 -4.69 -5.70 -1.55
C GLU A 222 -3.48 -4.77 -1.55
N ASP A 223 -2.75 -4.61 -2.66
CA ASP A 223 -1.67 -3.63 -2.78
C ASP A 223 -2.23 -2.19 -2.63
N LEU A 224 -3.40 -1.91 -3.23
CA LEU A 224 -4.08 -0.62 -3.07
C LEU A 224 -4.56 -0.45 -1.63
N MET A 225 -5.13 -1.49 -1.01
CA MET A 225 -5.60 -1.43 0.37
C MET A 225 -4.47 -1.09 1.35
N VAL A 226 -3.30 -1.71 1.17
CA VAL A 226 -2.10 -1.42 1.98
C VAL A 226 -1.61 0.01 1.73
N TRP A 227 -1.57 0.45 0.46
CA TRP A 227 -1.16 1.80 0.09
C TRP A 227 -2.08 2.87 0.70
N ALA A 228 -3.39 2.66 0.60
CA ALA A 228 -4.42 3.61 1.02
C ALA A 228 -4.47 3.85 2.54
N ARG A 229 -3.82 3.00 3.35
CA ARG A 229 -3.60 3.29 4.78
C ARG A 229 -2.44 4.26 4.93
N ALA A 230 -2.73 5.56 4.97
CA ALA A 230 -1.71 6.61 5.07
C ALA A 230 -0.69 6.35 6.20
N ALA A 231 0.59 6.50 5.87
CA ALA A 231 1.68 6.46 6.84
C ALA A 231 1.71 7.76 7.66
N SER A 232 2.07 7.66 8.94
CA SER A 232 2.19 8.81 9.83
C SER A 232 3.46 9.64 9.61
N MET A 233 4.51 9.02 9.08
CA MET A 233 5.84 9.60 8.87
C MET A 233 6.22 9.63 7.38
N PRO A 234 7.05 10.59 6.94
CA PRO A 234 7.46 10.70 5.54
C PRO A 234 8.42 9.62 5.07
N LYS A 235 9.08 8.93 6.02
CA LYS A 235 9.83 7.70 5.78
C LYS A 235 9.04 6.53 6.33
N PHE A 236 8.58 5.65 5.46
CA PHE A 236 7.73 4.52 5.84
C PHE A 236 8.02 3.29 5.00
N ARG A 237 7.47 2.16 5.45
CA ARG A 237 7.46 0.91 4.71
C ARG A 237 6.04 0.33 4.65
N LYS A 238 5.74 -0.39 3.58
CA LYS A 238 4.46 -1.04 3.33
C LYS A 238 4.70 -2.50 2.98
N LEU A 239 3.85 -3.39 3.48
CA LEU A 239 3.96 -4.81 3.17
C LEU A 239 3.61 -5.03 1.69
N HIS A 240 4.46 -5.75 0.96
CA HIS A 240 4.26 -6.04 -0.45
C HIS A 240 3.93 -7.51 -0.67
N ARG A 241 4.81 -8.42 -0.27
CA ARG A 241 4.61 -9.88 -0.46
C ARG A 241 5.04 -10.63 0.79
N ILE A 242 4.49 -11.82 0.96
CA ILE A 242 4.87 -12.76 2.02
C ILE A 242 5.52 -13.97 1.35
N LEU A 243 6.75 -14.29 1.74
CA LEU A 243 7.48 -15.46 1.27
C LEU A 243 7.14 -16.63 2.19
N ASN A 244 6.67 -17.74 1.61
CA ASN A 244 6.31 -18.96 2.33
C ASN A 244 7.47 -19.97 2.43
N GLN A 245 8.69 -19.50 2.19
CA GLN A 245 9.90 -20.30 2.21
C GLN A 245 10.97 -19.61 3.04
N ASP A 246 11.83 -20.42 3.63
CA ASP A 246 12.96 -19.91 4.41
C ASP A 246 14.01 -19.29 3.49
N LEU A 247 14.72 -18.28 3.99
CA LEU A 247 15.91 -17.73 3.33
C LEU A 247 17.14 -18.17 4.10
N SER A 248 17.96 -19.01 3.47
CA SER A 248 19.25 -19.43 4.02
C SER A 248 20.33 -18.36 3.76
N PRO A 249 21.39 -18.31 4.58
CA PRO A 249 22.51 -17.41 4.32
C PRO A 249 23.10 -17.62 2.92
N GLY A 250 23.46 -16.53 2.25
CA GLY A 250 24.02 -16.57 0.91
C GLY A 250 23.70 -15.33 0.08
N LYS A 251 24.05 -15.39 -1.21
CA LYS A 251 23.88 -14.29 -2.17
C LYS A 251 22.50 -14.32 -2.84
N TYR A 252 21.89 -13.15 -2.91
CA TYR A 252 20.59 -12.93 -3.51
C TYR A 252 20.64 -11.71 -4.43
N ILE A 253 19.72 -11.66 -5.38
CA ILE A 253 19.57 -10.51 -6.28
C ILE A 253 18.10 -10.12 -6.26
N MET A 254 17.83 -8.85 -6.00
CA MET A 254 16.53 -8.23 -6.23
C MET A 254 16.59 -7.51 -7.57
N VAL A 255 15.81 -7.94 -8.55
CA VAL A 255 15.60 -7.20 -9.79
C VAL A 255 14.38 -6.32 -9.62
N VAL A 256 14.57 -5.01 -9.69
CA VAL A 256 13.52 -4.00 -9.51
C VAL A 256 13.15 -3.45 -10.88
N GLY A 257 11.88 -3.51 -11.24
CA GLY A 257 11.33 -2.76 -12.36
C GLY A 257 10.93 -1.37 -11.91
N GLU A 258 11.72 -0.38 -12.31
CA GLU A 258 11.62 1.00 -11.86
C GLU A 258 10.53 1.75 -12.65
N HIS A 259 9.38 1.97 -12.03
CA HIS A 259 8.23 2.67 -12.58
C HIS A 259 7.82 3.89 -11.75
N TYR A 260 8.12 3.89 -10.46
CA TYR A 260 7.78 4.94 -9.50
C TYR A 260 8.92 5.96 -9.39
N ASP A 261 8.64 7.19 -9.81
CA ASP A 261 9.60 8.29 -9.75
C ASP A 261 9.65 8.87 -8.33
N VAL A 262 10.82 8.76 -7.70
CA VAL A 262 11.12 9.41 -6.41
C VAL A 262 12.04 10.63 -6.56
N SER A 263 12.61 10.84 -7.74
CA SER A 263 13.58 11.89 -8.00
C SER A 263 12.95 13.29 -8.03
N SER A 264 11.72 13.39 -8.54
CA SER A 264 10.95 14.64 -8.62
C SER A 264 10.71 15.30 -7.26
N PHE A 265 10.68 14.54 -6.17
CA PHE A 265 10.52 15.03 -4.80
C PHE A 265 11.74 14.77 -3.91
N ASN A 266 12.90 14.48 -4.49
CA ASN A 266 14.15 14.21 -3.74
C ASN A 266 13.95 13.13 -2.64
N GLY A 267 13.22 12.06 -2.98
CA GLY A 267 13.00 10.92 -2.11
C GLY A 267 13.89 9.73 -2.46
N GLU A 268 13.86 8.72 -1.61
CA GLU A 268 14.54 7.44 -1.81
C GLU A 268 13.52 6.31 -1.77
N LYS A 269 13.83 5.23 -2.49
CA LYS A 269 13.12 3.96 -2.40
C LYS A 269 14.03 2.86 -1.91
N PHE A 270 13.46 1.95 -1.13
CA PHE A 270 14.19 0.82 -0.57
C PHE A 270 13.26 -0.37 -0.39
N PHE A 271 13.81 -1.57 -0.33
CA PHE A 271 13.08 -2.76 0.06
C PHE A 271 13.66 -3.33 1.36
N VAL A 272 12.84 -4.08 2.10
CA VAL A 272 13.23 -4.70 3.37
C VAL A 272 12.67 -6.12 3.42
N LEU A 273 13.52 -7.09 3.71
CA LEU A 273 13.12 -8.44 4.08
C LEU A 273 13.18 -8.56 5.60
N SER A 274 12.11 -9.05 6.23
CA SER A 274 12.05 -9.17 7.69
C SER A 274 11.18 -10.35 8.12
N THR A 275 11.59 -11.02 9.19
CA THR A 275 10.77 -11.99 9.91
C THR A 275 10.13 -11.32 11.13
N LEU A 276 8.89 -11.70 11.46
CA LEU A 276 8.21 -11.21 12.65
C LEU A 276 8.47 -12.14 13.84
N SER A 277 8.84 -11.54 14.97
CA SER A 277 8.78 -12.21 16.27
C SER A 277 7.37 -12.06 16.85
N TRP A 278 7.08 -12.76 17.95
CA TRP A 278 5.78 -12.64 18.63
C TRP A 278 5.42 -11.19 19.01
N ILE A 279 6.40 -10.37 19.38
CA ILE A 279 6.22 -8.94 19.72
C ILE A 279 6.20 -8.03 18.47
N GLY A 280 6.25 -8.60 17.27
CA GLY A 280 6.36 -7.90 16.00
C GLY A 280 7.80 -7.83 15.47
N GLY A 281 8.11 -6.78 14.71
CA GLY A 281 9.46 -6.55 14.19
C GLY A 281 10.44 -6.12 15.27
N SER A 282 11.74 -6.31 15.03
CA SER A 282 12.79 -5.88 15.95
C SER A 282 12.73 -4.36 16.18
N SER A 283 12.52 -3.91 17.41
CA SER A 283 12.66 -2.50 17.78
C SER A 283 13.48 -2.35 19.06
N LEU A 284 14.62 -1.67 18.95
CA LEU A 284 15.47 -1.36 20.11
C LEU A 284 14.84 -0.27 21.00
N CYS A 285 13.93 0.54 20.45
CA CYS A 285 13.26 1.62 21.18
C CYS A 285 12.46 1.08 22.37
N LEU A 286 11.61 0.08 22.13
CA LEU A 286 10.77 -0.50 23.18
C LEU A 286 11.62 -1.16 24.27
N GLN A 287 12.65 -1.92 23.87
CA GLN A 287 13.59 -2.55 24.81
C GLN A 287 14.30 -1.51 25.69
N LYS A 288 14.84 -0.44 25.08
CA LYS A 288 15.48 0.67 25.80
C LYS A 288 14.50 1.35 26.76
N MET A 289 13.27 1.61 26.32
CA MET A 289 12.23 2.25 27.15
C MET A 289 11.95 1.41 28.41
N TYR A 290 11.74 0.10 28.28
CA TYR A 290 11.53 -0.78 29.43
C TYR A 290 12.74 -0.79 30.37
N LEU A 291 13.97 -0.80 29.84
CA LEU A 291 15.19 -0.73 30.66
C LEU A 291 15.28 0.58 31.44
N TYR A 292 14.96 1.72 30.82
CA TYR A 292 14.96 3.02 31.50
C TYR A 292 13.91 3.10 32.61
N ILE A 293 12.68 2.64 32.35
CA ILE A 293 11.60 2.63 33.36
C ILE A 293 11.96 1.71 34.52
N ALA A 294 12.48 0.51 34.24
CA ALA A 294 12.92 -0.43 35.26
C ALA A 294 14.04 0.18 36.14
N ALA A 295 15.07 0.75 35.53
CA ALA A 295 16.17 1.40 36.26
C ALA A 295 15.67 2.55 37.14
N ALA A 296 14.81 3.43 36.61
CA ALA A 296 14.24 4.54 37.38
C ALA A 296 13.41 4.05 38.58
N SER A 297 12.59 3.02 38.38
CA SER A 297 11.79 2.43 39.46
C SER A 297 12.65 1.76 40.54
N LEU A 298 13.73 1.08 40.17
CA LEU A 298 14.65 0.45 41.11
C LEU A 298 15.39 1.49 41.95
N ILE A 299 15.87 2.56 41.31
CA ILE A 299 16.50 3.68 42.00
C ILE A 299 15.52 4.29 43.01
N SER A 300 14.27 4.53 42.60
CA SER A 300 13.24 5.06 43.49
C SER A 300 12.97 4.14 44.68
N ALA A 301 12.90 2.82 44.48
CA ALA A 301 12.69 1.86 45.55
C ALA A 301 13.86 1.83 46.54
N VAL A 302 15.10 1.89 46.04
CA VAL A 302 16.32 1.96 46.87
C VAL A 302 16.34 3.24 47.71
N VAL A 303 16.01 4.38 47.10
CA VAL A 303 15.91 5.67 47.81
C VAL A 303 14.86 5.61 48.92
N PHE A 304 13.66 5.12 48.63
CA PHE A 304 12.60 4.99 49.64
C PHE A 304 12.98 4.00 50.75
N PHE A 305 13.67 2.91 50.43
CA PHE A 305 14.16 1.96 51.43
C PHE A 305 15.14 2.63 52.41
N PHE A 306 16.15 3.36 51.91
CA PHE A 306 17.10 4.08 52.77
C PHE A 306 16.45 5.19 53.58
N LEU A 307 15.56 5.98 52.97
CA LEU A 307 14.80 7.00 53.69
C LEU A 307 13.96 6.37 54.80
N SER A 308 13.23 5.29 54.52
CA SER A 308 12.40 4.62 55.53
C SER A 308 13.21 4.09 56.71
N LYS A 309 14.42 3.57 56.47
CA LYS A 309 15.34 3.15 57.55
C LYS A 309 15.81 4.34 58.39
N GLN A 310 16.19 5.46 57.75
CA GLN A 310 16.61 6.66 58.48
C GLN A 310 15.47 7.26 59.31
N TYR A 311 14.27 7.38 58.75
CA TYR A 311 13.10 7.92 59.48
C TYR A 311 12.63 6.99 60.60
N LYS A 312 12.64 5.67 60.41
CA LYS A 312 12.30 4.70 61.47
C LYS A 312 13.31 4.75 62.61
N SER A 313 14.61 4.85 62.32
CA SER A 313 15.64 5.03 63.34
C SER A 313 15.46 6.32 64.14
N ARG A 314 15.13 7.43 63.47
CA ARG A 314 14.85 8.72 64.14
C ARG A 314 13.59 8.67 65.00
N ALA A 315 12.54 8.00 64.53
CA ALA A 315 11.30 7.86 65.28
C ALA A 315 11.50 7.02 66.55
N VAL A 316 12.25 5.92 66.48
CA VAL A 316 12.60 5.10 67.65
C VAL A 316 13.42 5.90 68.66
N GLN A 317 14.46 6.63 68.22
CA GLN A 317 15.25 7.50 69.10
C GLN A 317 14.42 8.60 69.77
N ALA A 318 13.46 9.19 69.06
CA ALA A 318 12.56 10.19 69.63
C ALA A 318 11.61 9.63 70.69
N VAL A 319 11.12 8.40 70.51
CA VAL A 319 10.27 7.71 71.49
C VAL A 319 11.06 7.29 72.72
N GLU A 320 12.27 6.76 72.56
CA GLU A 320 13.15 6.41 73.68
C GLU A 320 13.47 7.64 74.53
N ALA A 321 13.82 8.78 73.92
CA ALA A 321 14.09 10.04 74.61
C ALA A 321 12.92 10.56 75.46
N LEU A 322 11.67 10.37 74.99
CA LEU A 322 10.45 10.75 75.72
C LEU A 322 10.10 9.79 76.88
N SER A 323 10.54 8.53 76.80
CA SER A 323 10.30 7.54 77.86
C SER A 323 11.30 7.63 79.03
N SER A 324 12.44 8.30 78.82
CA SER A 324 13.52 8.47 79.79
C SER A 324 13.46 9.77 80.62
N SER A 325 12.46 10.62 80.39
CA SER A 325 12.22 11.88 81.10
C SER A 325 11.06 11.77 82.08
#